data_AF-A0A9E5IRA8-F1
#
_entry.id   AF-A0A9E5IRA8-F1
#
_cell.length_a   1.000
_cell.length_b   1.000
_cell.length_c   1.000
_cell.angle_alpha   90.00
_cell.angle_beta   90.00
_cell.angle_gamma   90.00
#
_symmetry.space_group_name_H-M   'P 1'
#
loop_
_entity.id
_entity.type
_entity.pdbx_description
1 polymer ?
#
loop_
_entity_poly.entity_id
_entity_poly.type
_entity_poly.pdbx_seq_one_letter_code
_entity_poly.pdbx_strand_id
1 'polypeptide(L)'
;MRPIRPVVLSGGSGTRLWPLSRELFPKQLLPLASQSETMLQATVSRLAGLANLAAPIVVCNEAHRFLVAEQLRGLAPDSEADIVLEPVGRNTAPAIALAALLALGEAGAHEDPLLLVLAADHVIRDAAEFRAAVSRAVRVAAAGHLVTFGIVPQGAETGYGYIRRAPQSLEGLNAAYPILRFVEKPDRQTAQGFVAAGDYLWNSGMFLFSARRYLEELAHHAPDIDRASRAA
;
A
#
# COMPACT_ATOMS: atom_id res chain seq x y z
N MET A 1 -5.92 -20.60 -4.84
CA MET A 1 -6.33 -19.25 -4.38
C MET A 1 -5.50 -18.23 -5.16
N ARG A 2 -6.01 -17.01 -5.40
CA ARG A 2 -5.23 -15.98 -6.13
C ARG A 2 -3.95 -15.65 -5.34
N PRO A 3 -2.76 -15.59 -5.96
CA PRO A 3 -1.55 -15.16 -5.27
C PRO A 3 -1.69 -13.70 -4.83
N ILE A 4 -1.12 -13.38 -3.67
CA ILE A 4 -1.02 -12.03 -3.13
C ILE A 4 0.36 -11.52 -3.46
N ARG A 5 0.45 -10.52 -4.33
CA ARG A 5 1.69 -9.85 -4.68
C ARG A 5 1.82 -8.56 -3.88
N PRO A 6 2.74 -8.47 -2.92
CA PRO A 6 2.98 -7.22 -2.20
C PRO A 6 3.50 -6.15 -3.16
N VAL A 7 2.96 -4.95 -3.07
CA VAL A 7 3.44 -3.76 -3.79
C VAL A 7 3.89 -2.77 -2.74
N VAL A 8 5.20 -2.70 -2.50
CA VAL A 8 5.79 -1.83 -1.48
C VAL A 8 6.23 -0.53 -2.15
N LEU A 9 5.50 0.54 -1.84
CA LEU A 9 5.78 1.88 -2.32
C LEU A 9 6.87 2.50 -1.45
N SER A 10 8.09 2.56 -1.98
CA SER A 10 9.27 3.20 -1.37
C SER A 10 9.49 4.59 -1.97
N GLY A 11 8.42 5.38 -2.01
CA GLY A 11 8.44 6.76 -2.48
C GLY A 11 8.66 7.75 -1.34
N GLY A 12 9.41 8.82 -1.61
CA GLY A 12 9.57 9.96 -0.70
C GLY A 12 11.03 10.31 -0.43
N SER A 13 11.33 11.61 -0.50
CA SER A 13 12.67 12.17 -0.26
C SER A 13 13.03 12.32 1.23
N GLY A 14 12.08 12.04 2.13
CA GLY A 14 12.32 12.09 3.58
C GLY A 14 12.49 13.49 4.19
N THR A 15 12.39 14.58 3.42
CA THR A 15 12.81 15.95 3.80
C THR A 15 12.40 16.45 5.20
N ARG A 16 11.28 15.96 5.76
CA ARG A 16 10.79 16.31 7.11
C ARG A 16 11.62 15.73 8.27
N LEU A 17 12.48 14.74 8.03
CA LEU A 17 13.33 14.10 9.05
C LEU A 17 14.79 14.51 8.93
N TRP A 18 15.08 15.65 8.31
CA TRP A 18 16.43 16.21 8.33
C TRP A 18 16.87 16.51 9.77
N PRO A 19 18.12 16.18 10.17
CA PRO A 19 19.25 15.70 9.36
C PRO A 19 19.34 14.18 9.23
N LEU A 20 18.44 13.41 9.85
CA LEU A 20 18.47 11.94 9.85
C LEU A 20 18.25 11.37 8.45
N SER A 21 17.28 11.92 7.71
CA SER A 21 17.06 11.58 6.31
C SER A 21 17.82 12.54 5.39
N ARG A 22 18.43 11.99 4.34
CA ARG A 22 19.05 12.73 3.24
C ARG A 22 18.42 12.31 1.93
N GLU A 23 18.65 13.09 0.87
CA GLU A 23 18.11 12.78 -0.46
C GLU A 23 18.48 11.36 -0.94
N LEU A 24 19.69 10.90 -0.62
CA LEU A 24 20.16 9.53 -0.91
C LEU A 24 19.82 8.49 0.17
N PHE A 25 19.39 8.92 1.35
CA PHE A 25 19.01 8.05 2.48
C PHE A 25 17.64 8.48 3.02
N PRO A 26 16.57 8.20 2.26
CA PRO A 26 15.22 8.53 2.68
C PRO A 26 14.82 7.69 3.88
N LYS A 27 13.82 8.17 4.63
CA LYS A 27 13.46 7.64 5.96
C LYS A 27 13.15 6.15 5.99
N GLN A 28 12.56 5.63 4.92
CA GLN A 28 12.16 4.23 4.85
C GLN A 28 13.37 3.28 4.81
N LEU A 29 14.53 3.77 4.40
CA LEU A 29 15.78 3.01 4.34
C LEU A 29 16.60 3.14 5.63
N LEU A 30 16.02 3.71 6.70
CA LEU A 30 16.66 3.89 8.00
C LEU A 30 15.98 3.05 9.09
N PRO A 31 16.72 2.54 10.09
CA PRO A 31 16.18 1.82 11.24
C PRO A 31 15.61 2.79 12.28
N LEU A 32 14.51 3.46 11.94
CA LEU A 32 13.91 4.50 12.81
C LEU A 32 12.96 3.93 13.87
N ALA A 33 12.31 2.81 13.57
CA ALA A 33 11.28 2.21 14.42
C ALA A 33 11.74 0.91 15.09
N SER A 34 12.93 0.42 14.74
CA SER A 34 13.54 -0.80 15.27
C SER A 34 15.05 -0.62 15.36
N GLN A 35 15.74 -1.49 16.10
CA GLN A 35 17.20 -1.45 16.25
C GLN A 35 17.93 -2.19 15.12
N SER A 36 17.27 -3.11 14.42
CA SER A 36 17.90 -4.08 13.52
C SER A 36 17.40 -4.02 12.08
N GLU A 37 16.18 -3.54 11.86
CA GLU A 37 15.55 -3.45 10.55
C GLU A 37 15.22 -2.00 10.18
N THR A 38 15.46 -1.67 8.92
CA THR A 38 14.92 -0.45 8.30
C THR A 38 13.40 -0.53 8.17
N MET A 39 12.73 0.60 7.90
CA MET A 39 11.27 0.58 7.76
C MET A 39 10.80 -0.26 6.55
N LEU A 40 11.57 -0.21 5.45
CA LEU A 40 11.36 -1.07 4.28
C LEU A 40 11.45 -2.54 4.68
N GLN A 41 12.52 -2.91 5.38
CA GLN A 41 12.72 -4.28 5.86
C GLN A 41 11.60 -4.74 6.77
N ALA A 42 11.24 -3.94 7.78
CA ALA A 42 10.12 -4.23 8.67
C ALA A 42 8.76 -4.33 7.93
N THR A 43 8.60 -3.65 6.79
CA THR A 43 7.40 -3.73 5.94
C THR A 43 7.34 -5.04 5.17
N VAL A 44 8.47 -5.56 4.70
CA VAL A 44 8.54 -6.87 4.04
C VAL A 44 8.45 -7.99 5.08
N SER A 45 9.22 -7.92 6.18
CA SER A 45 9.26 -8.94 7.24
C SER A 45 7.89 -9.20 7.86
N ARG A 46 7.04 -8.18 8.06
CA ARG A 46 5.71 -8.37 8.67
C ARG A 46 4.75 -9.23 7.83
N LEU A 47 5.02 -9.37 6.53
CA LEU A 47 4.23 -10.18 5.60
C LEU A 47 4.49 -11.68 5.81
N ALA A 48 5.60 -12.05 6.42
CA ALA A 48 5.93 -13.45 6.72
C ALA A 48 4.78 -14.11 7.52
N GLY A 49 4.31 -15.26 7.02
CA GLY A 49 3.16 -15.98 7.57
C GLY A 49 1.82 -15.68 6.89
N LEU A 50 1.77 -14.78 5.90
CA LEU A 50 0.62 -14.70 4.98
C LEU A 50 0.63 -15.88 4.00
N ALA A 51 -0.53 -16.49 3.79
CA ALA A 51 -0.69 -17.57 2.81
C ALA A 51 -0.73 -17.03 1.38
N ASN A 52 -0.23 -17.81 0.41
CA ASN A 52 -0.20 -17.50 -1.02
C ASN A 52 0.53 -16.17 -1.35
N LEU A 53 1.57 -15.83 -0.58
CA LEU A 53 2.39 -14.66 -0.84
C LEU A 53 3.33 -14.93 -2.04
N ALA A 54 3.32 -14.05 -3.03
CA ALA A 54 4.30 -14.03 -4.12
C ALA A 54 5.45 -13.08 -3.78
N ALA A 55 6.51 -13.12 -4.60
CA ALA A 55 7.63 -12.17 -4.53
C ALA A 55 7.12 -10.71 -4.51
N PRO A 56 7.66 -9.84 -3.63
CA PRO A 56 7.23 -8.46 -3.56
C PRO A 56 7.71 -7.66 -4.78
N ILE A 57 6.88 -6.73 -5.23
CA ILE A 57 7.29 -5.63 -6.12
C ILE A 57 7.60 -4.43 -5.23
N VAL A 58 8.80 -3.89 -5.32
CA VAL A 58 9.17 -2.63 -4.68
C VAL A 58 9.25 -1.55 -5.74
N VAL A 59 8.44 -0.49 -5.60
CA VAL A 59 8.51 0.68 -6.48
C VAL A 59 9.32 1.76 -5.77
N CYS A 60 10.42 2.19 -6.36
CA CYS A 60 11.32 3.17 -5.75
C CYS A 60 11.92 4.12 -6.79
N ASN A 61 12.49 5.23 -6.32
CA ASN A 61 13.22 6.12 -7.22
C ASN A 61 14.53 5.48 -7.69
N GLU A 62 14.92 5.74 -8.94
CA GLU A 62 16.15 5.21 -9.54
C GLU A 62 17.42 5.51 -8.70
N ALA A 63 17.46 6.65 -8.02
CA ALA A 63 18.57 7.02 -7.14
C ALA A 63 18.75 6.07 -5.94
N HIS A 64 17.71 5.33 -5.55
CA HIS A 64 17.72 4.43 -4.38
C HIS A 64 17.83 2.95 -4.75
N ARG A 65 17.95 2.62 -6.05
CA ARG A 65 17.91 1.24 -6.58
C ARG A 65 18.87 0.27 -5.86
N PHE A 66 20.11 0.70 -5.60
CA PHE A 66 21.11 -0.15 -4.99
C PHE A 66 20.84 -0.40 -3.50
N LEU A 67 20.43 0.64 -2.76
CA LEU A 67 20.11 0.51 -1.34
C LEU A 67 18.86 -0.36 -1.12
N VAL A 68 17.84 -0.18 -1.95
CA VAL A 68 16.64 -1.04 -1.91
C VAL A 68 17.03 -2.49 -2.20
N ALA A 69 17.78 -2.75 -3.27
CA ALA A 69 18.22 -4.11 -3.61
C ALA A 69 19.12 -4.74 -2.53
N GLU A 70 19.98 -3.97 -1.89
CA GLU A 70 20.82 -4.44 -0.77
C GLU A 70 19.97 -4.80 0.46
N GLN A 71 19.01 -3.94 0.84
CA GLN A 71 18.16 -4.18 2.00
C GLN A 71 17.25 -5.39 1.83
N LEU A 72 16.71 -5.60 0.62
CA LEU A 72 15.91 -6.79 0.29
C LEU A 72 16.76 -8.07 0.36
N ARG A 73 17.95 -8.07 -0.24
CA ARG A 73 18.90 -9.19 -0.13
C ARG A 73 19.31 -9.47 1.32
N GLY A 74 19.41 -8.43 2.15
CA GLY A 74 19.70 -8.57 3.58
C GLY A 74 18.61 -9.29 4.38
N LEU A 75 17.35 -9.31 3.90
CA LEU A 75 16.26 -10.07 4.53
C LEU A 75 16.27 -11.54 4.13
N ALA A 76 16.44 -11.78 2.83
CA ALA A 76 16.40 -13.12 2.25
C ALA A 76 17.28 -13.11 0.99
N PRO A 77 18.54 -13.54 1.07
CA PRO A 77 19.50 -13.49 -0.04
C PRO A 77 19.02 -14.19 -1.31
N ASP A 78 18.21 -15.24 -1.15
CA ASP A 78 17.68 -16.06 -2.24
C ASP A 78 16.23 -15.69 -2.62
N SER A 79 15.65 -14.65 -2.01
CA SER A 79 14.29 -14.22 -2.36
C SER A 79 14.30 -13.41 -3.64
N GLU A 80 13.45 -13.82 -4.58
CA GLU A 80 13.10 -13.00 -5.73
C GLU A 80 12.28 -11.79 -5.25
N ALA A 81 12.61 -10.61 -5.78
CA ALA A 81 11.87 -9.37 -5.57
C ALA A 81 12.07 -8.50 -6.81
N ASP A 82 10.96 -7.96 -7.33
CA ASP A 82 11.01 -7.05 -8.46
C ASP A 82 11.20 -5.63 -7.98
N ILE A 83 12.01 -4.87 -8.70
CA ILE A 83 12.26 -3.46 -8.39
C ILE A 83 11.86 -2.63 -9.60
N VAL A 84 10.78 -1.88 -9.45
CA VAL A 84 10.34 -0.90 -10.46
C VAL A 84 10.97 0.44 -10.15
N LEU A 85 11.74 0.96 -11.10
CA LEU A 85 12.48 2.21 -10.94
C LEU A 85 11.71 3.38 -11.54
N GLU A 86 11.32 4.32 -10.69
CA GLU A 86 10.76 5.61 -11.12
C GLU A 86 11.89 6.61 -11.39
N PRO A 87 12.04 7.12 -12.62
CA PRO A 87 13.03 8.17 -12.91
C PRO A 87 12.65 9.48 -12.22
N VAL A 88 11.34 9.73 -12.06
CA VAL A 88 10.76 10.89 -11.38
C VAL A 88 9.53 10.42 -10.61
N GLY A 89 9.41 10.82 -9.35
CA GLY A 89 8.25 10.47 -8.53
C GLY A 89 6.96 11.08 -9.10
N ARG A 90 5.98 10.23 -9.43
CA ARG A 90 4.66 10.64 -9.95
C ARG A 90 3.49 10.28 -9.03
N ASN A 91 3.78 10.15 -7.73
CA ASN A 91 2.81 9.79 -6.68
C ASN A 91 2.33 8.32 -6.81
N THR A 92 1.35 7.91 -6.01
CA THR A 92 1.03 6.49 -5.80
C THR A 92 0.31 5.82 -6.97
N ALA A 93 -0.55 6.53 -7.71
CA ALA A 93 -1.36 5.90 -8.76
C ALA A 93 -0.52 5.32 -9.92
N PRO A 94 0.43 6.07 -10.54
CA PRO A 94 1.28 5.51 -11.59
C PRO A 94 2.17 4.35 -11.08
N ALA A 95 2.66 4.44 -9.84
CA ALA A 95 3.47 3.39 -9.23
C ALA A 95 2.68 2.07 -9.09
N ILE A 96 1.44 2.13 -8.61
CA ILE A 96 0.57 0.95 -8.50
C ILE A 96 0.20 0.42 -9.89
N ALA A 97 -0.02 1.31 -10.88
CA ALA A 97 -0.33 0.90 -12.25
C ALA A 97 0.82 0.10 -12.89
N LEU A 98 2.06 0.57 -12.75
CA LEU A 98 3.24 -0.16 -13.24
C LEU A 98 3.39 -1.51 -12.53
N ALA A 99 3.20 -1.56 -11.21
CA ALA A 99 3.21 -2.81 -10.46
C ALA A 99 2.10 -3.78 -10.90
N ALA A 100 0.89 -3.26 -11.20
CA ALA A 100 -0.22 -4.07 -11.70
C ALA A 100 0.05 -4.65 -13.08
N LEU A 101 0.63 -3.85 -13.99
CA LEU A 101 1.01 -4.30 -15.33
C LEU A 101 2.11 -5.36 -15.27
N LEU A 102 3.15 -5.14 -14.45
CA LEU A 102 4.20 -6.15 -14.21
C LEU A 102 3.59 -7.44 -13.66
N ALA A 103 2.72 -7.33 -12.65
CA ALA A 103 2.07 -8.47 -12.03
C ALA A 103 1.22 -9.29 -13.01
N LEU A 104 0.56 -8.63 -13.96
CA LEU A 104 -0.20 -9.31 -15.01
C LEU A 104 0.67 -9.88 -16.13
N GLY A 105 1.79 -9.24 -16.45
CA GLY A 105 2.72 -9.69 -17.50
C GLY A 105 3.44 -10.99 -17.13
N GLU A 106 3.70 -11.21 -15.85
CA GLU A 106 4.29 -12.45 -15.33
C GLU A 106 3.26 -13.54 -15.01
N ALA A 107 2.00 -13.15 -14.82
CA ALA A 107 0.92 -14.08 -14.53
C ALA A 107 0.41 -14.76 -15.82
N GLY A 108 -0.20 -15.94 -15.69
CA GLY A 108 -0.86 -16.59 -16.82
C GLY A 108 -2.01 -15.74 -17.40
N ALA A 109 -2.35 -15.94 -18.68
CA ALA A 109 -3.39 -15.16 -19.37
C ALA A 109 -4.77 -15.16 -18.68
N HIS A 110 -5.05 -16.17 -17.85
CA HIS A 110 -6.30 -16.32 -17.08
C HIS A 110 -6.14 -16.01 -15.59
N GLU A 111 -4.96 -15.56 -15.18
CA GLU A 111 -4.66 -15.20 -13.80
C GLU A 111 -4.85 -13.70 -13.58
N ASP A 112 -5.19 -13.35 -12.33
CA ASP A 112 -5.43 -11.99 -11.87
C ASP A 112 -4.99 -11.90 -10.40
N PRO A 113 -3.70 -11.63 -10.16
CA PRO A 113 -3.13 -11.59 -8.80
C PRO A 113 -3.78 -10.47 -7.98
N LEU A 114 -3.84 -10.67 -6.66
CA LEU A 114 -4.21 -9.62 -5.72
C LEU A 114 -2.98 -8.79 -5.38
N LEU A 115 -3.11 -7.47 -5.46
CA LEU A 115 -2.04 -6.52 -5.13
C LEU A 115 -2.27 -5.99 -3.73
N LEU A 116 -1.37 -6.33 -2.80
CA LEU A 116 -1.36 -5.76 -1.46
C LEU A 116 -0.44 -4.53 -1.45
N VAL A 117 -1.02 -3.34 -1.58
CA VAL A 117 -0.29 -2.08 -1.65
C VAL A 117 0.04 -1.59 -0.23
N LEU A 118 1.32 -1.32 0.00
CA LEU A 118 1.89 -0.97 1.30
C LEU A 118 2.83 0.23 1.15
N ALA A 119 2.80 1.15 2.11
CA ALA A 119 3.84 2.18 2.21
C ALA A 119 5.04 1.63 2.98
N ALA A 120 6.26 1.84 2.46
CA ALA A 120 7.49 1.34 3.06
C ALA A 120 7.84 2.00 4.42
N ASP A 121 7.17 3.09 4.77
CA ASP A 121 7.47 3.98 5.88
C ASP A 121 6.41 3.96 7.00
N HIS A 122 5.53 2.96 7.02
CA HIS A 122 4.56 2.77 8.09
C HIS A 122 5.08 1.84 9.19
N VAL A 123 4.88 2.25 10.44
CA VAL A 123 5.17 1.43 11.62
C VAL A 123 3.91 0.68 12.04
N ILE A 124 3.93 -0.64 11.93
CA ILE A 124 2.85 -1.52 12.41
C ILE A 124 3.47 -2.47 13.42
N ARG A 125 3.08 -2.34 14.69
CA ARG A 125 3.67 -3.11 15.81
C ARG A 125 3.11 -4.52 15.90
N ASP A 126 1.81 -4.67 15.69
CA ASP A 126 1.13 -5.96 15.75
C ASP A 126 1.06 -6.58 14.35
N ALA A 127 2.10 -7.34 14.00
CA ALA A 127 2.16 -8.03 12.72
C ALA A 127 1.10 -9.14 12.61
N ALA A 128 0.69 -9.76 13.71
CA ALA A 128 -0.29 -10.84 13.70
C ALA A 128 -1.69 -10.31 13.36
N GLU A 129 -2.12 -9.22 14.01
CA GLU A 129 -3.40 -8.58 13.70
C GLU A 129 -3.40 -7.97 12.30
N PHE A 130 -2.27 -7.40 11.85
CA PHE A 130 -2.13 -6.95 10.47
C PHE A 130 -2.38 -8.09 9.46
N ARG A 131 -1.77 -9.26 9.66
CA ARG A 131 -2.00 -10.42 8.79
C ARG A 131 -3.43 -10.95 8.87
N ALA A 132 -4.06 -10.89 10.04
CA ALA A 132 -5.47 -11.24 10.20
C ALA A 132 -6.37 -10.28 9.41
N ALA A 133 -6.08 -8.97 9.44
CA ALA A 133 -6.79 -7.96 8.67
C ALA A 133 -6.62 -8.17 7.15
N VAL A 134 -5.39 -8.42 6.68
CA VAL A 134 -5.11 -8.75 5.27
C VAL A 134 -5.88 -10.01 4.85
N SER A 135 -5.89 -11.07 5.67
CA SER A 135 -6.60 -12.32 5.36
C SER A 135 -8.13 -12.13 5.25
N ARG A 136 -8.71 -11.20 6.02
CA ARG A 136 -10.11 -10.79 5.84
C ARG A 136 -10.30 -10.02 4.53
N ALA A 137 -9.43 -9.04 4.27
CA ALA A 137 -9.48 -8.22 3.07
C ALA A 137 -9.33 -9.04 1.77
N VAL A 138 -8.53 -10.11 1.77
CA VAL A 138 -8.38 -11.01 0.60
C VAL A 138 -9.71 -11.55 0.11
N ARG A 139 -10.61 -11.93 1.03
CA ARG A 139 -11.94 -12.44 0.66
C ARG A 139 -12.80 -11.36 0.00
N VAL A 140 -12.70 -10.13 0.49
CA VAL A 140 -13.42 -8.97 -0.06
C VAL A 140 -12.86 -8.58 -1.43
N ALA A 141 -11.54 -8.51 -1.57
CA ALA A 141 -10.87 -8.20 -2.83
C ALA A 141 -11.09 -9.27 -3.90
N ALA A 142 -11.12 -10.56 -3.51
CA ALA A 142 -11.43 -11.66 -4.41
C ALA A 142 -12.87 -11.61 -4.95
N ALA A 143 -13.79 -10.91 -4.25
CA ALA A 143 -15.14 -10.63 -4.73
C ALA A 143 -15.23 -9.41 -5.66
N GLY A 144 -14.10 -8.81 -6.05
CA GLY A 144 -14.03 -7.71 -7.02
C GLY A 144 -14.07 -6.30 -6.42
N HIS A 145 -13.96 -6.16 -5.10
CA HIS A 145 -13.93 -4.88 -4.43
C HIS A 145 -12.52 -4.28 -4.34
N LEU A 146 -12.44 -2.94 -4.31
CA LEU A 146 -11.23 -2.22 -3.92
C LEU A 146 -11.25 -1.99 -2.40
N VAL A 147 -10.31 -2.61 -1.70
CA VAL A 147 -10.27 -2.58 -0.23
C VAL A 147 -9.22 -1.56 0.23
N THR A 148 -9.55 -0.78 1.26
CA THR A 148 -8.59 -0.03 2.09
C THR A 148 -8.73 -0.45 3.55
N PHE A 149 -7.73 -0.15 4.37
CA PHE A 149 -7.71 -0.44 5.80
C PHE A 149 -7.95 0.84 6.59
N GLY A 150 -8.99 0.86 7.41
CA GLY A 150 -9.34 1.99 8.26
C GLY A 150 -8.69 1.91 9.64
N ILE A 151 -8.18 3.03 10.13
CA ILE A 151 -7.63 3.18 11.49
C ILE A 151 -8.59 4.04 12.33
N VAL A 152 -8.84 3.65 13.57
CA VAL A 152 -9.68 4.43 14.49
C VAL A 152 -8.98 5.75 14.80
N PRO A 153 -9.59 6.92 14.49
CA PRO A 153 -8.97 8.21 14.75
C PRO A 153 -8.79 8.46 16.24
N GLN A 154 -7.60 8.91 16.65
CA GLN A 154 -7.31 9.36 18.01
C GLN A 154 -7.34 10.89 18.14
N GLY A 155 -7.55 11.59 17.03
CA GLY A 155 -7.64 13.03 16.97
C GLY A 155 -8.17 13.47 15.61
N ALA A 156 -8.44 14.77 15.50
CA ALA A 156 -8.64 15.37 14.20
C ALA A 156 -7.24 15.51 13.57
N GLU A 157 -6.94 14.86 12.46
CA GLU A 157 -5.65 14.97 11.76
C GLU A 157 -5.87 15.44 10.32
N THR A 158 -5.42 16.65 9.97
CA THR A 158 -5.66 17.21 8.62
C THR A 158 -4.71 16.62 7.58
N GLY A 159 -3.64 15.95 8.01
CA GLY A 159 -2.67 15.32 7.11
C GLY A 159 -3.12 13.96 6.55
N TYR A 160 -4.21 13.40 7.05
CA TYR A 160 -4.71 12.07 6.67
C TYR A 160 -5.98 12.15 5.82
N GLY A 161 -6.19 11.11 5.02
CA GLY A 161 -7.50 10.83 4.43
C GLY A 161 -8.45 10.24 5.48
N TYR A 162 -9.74 10.48 5.30
CA TYR A 162 -10.82 9.93 6.11
C TYR A 162 -11.78 9.12 5.24
N ILE A 163 -12.21 7.97 5.75
CA ILE A 163 -13.21 7.11 5.11
C ILE A 163 -14.44 6.98 6.01
N ARG A 164 -15.61 7.29 5.47
CA ARG A 164 -16.88 7.05 6.15
C ARG A 164 -17.35 5.65 5.87
N ARG A 165 -17.46 4.80 6.89
CA ARG A 165 -17.98 3.44 6.71
C ARG A 165 -19.51 3.43 6.79
N ALA A 166 -20.13 2.47 6.10
CA ALA A 166 -21.52 2.14 6.34
C ALA A 166 -21.71 1.53 7.75
N PRO A 167 -22.91 1.62 8.33
CA PRO A 167 -23.20 1.05 9.65
C PRO A 167 -23.12 -0.48 9.66
N GLN A 168 -23.50 -1.12 8.55
CA GLN A 168 -23.53 -2.58 8.39
C GLN A 168 -22.32 -3.05 7.59
N SER A 169 -21.76 -4.19 7.99
CA SER A 169 -20.74 -4.87 7.20
C SER A 169 -21.35 -5.55 5.98
N LEU A 170 -20.51 -5.86 5.00
CA LEU A 170 -20.86 -6.71 3.87
C LEU A 170 -21.34 -8.08 4.39
N GLU A 171 -22.40 -8.61 3.78
CA GLU A 171 -22.95 -9.91 4.14
C GLU A 171 -21.90 -11.02 3.92
N GLY A 172 -21.77 -11.92 4.90
CA GLY A 172 -20.76 -12.99 4.88
C GLY A 172 -19.30 -12.53 5.08
N LEU A 173 -19.05 -11.23 5.22
CA LEU A 173 -17.71 -10.63 5.30
C LEU A 173 -17.59 -9.75 6.56
N ASN A 174 -17.52 -10.40 7.72
CA ASN A 174 -17.35 -9.73 9.01
C ASN A 174 -16.16 -8.75 9.00
N ALA A 175 -16.37 -7.57 9.60
CA ALA A 175 -15.40 -6.48 9.67
C ALA A 175 -14.97 -5.87 8.33
N ALA A 176 -15.72 -6.10 7.24
CA ALA A 176 -15.60 -5.35 5.99
C ALA A 176 -16.85 -4.48 5.80
N TYR A 177 -16.67 -3.17 5.63
CA TYR A 177 -17.78 -2.22 5.53
C TYR A 177 -17.73 -1.49 4.19
N PRO A 178 -18.87 -1.30 3.50
CA PRO A 178 -18.94 -0.38 2.38
C PRO A 178 -18.45 1.01 2.77
N ILE A 179 -17.72 1.68 1.88
CA ILE A 179 -17.27 3.05 2.07
C ILE A 179 -18.29 3.98 1.44
N LEU A 180 -18.94 4.80 2.26
CA LEU A 180 -19.94 5.78 1.82
C LEU A 180 -19.28 7.06 1.29
N ARG A 181 -18.08 7.38 1.79
CA ARG A 181 -17.34 8.58 1.39
C ARG A 181 -15.85 8.42 1.66
N PHE A 182 -15.04 8.94 0.76
CA PHE A 182 -13.60 9.10 0.92
C PHE A 182 -13.27 10.59 0.85
N VAL A 183 -12.56 11.14 1.84
CA VAL A 183 -12.19 12.56 1.92
C VAL A 183 -10.70 12.66 2.20
N GLU A 184 -9.93 13.20 1.25
CA GLU A 184 -8.48 13.37 1.41
C GLU A 184 -8.17 14.72 2.08
N LYS A 185 -7.44 14.67 3.21
CA LYS A 185 -6.87 15.85 3.89
C LYS A 185 -7.87 16.99 4.15
N PRO A 186 -8.93 16.74 4.93
CA PRO A 186 -9.92 17.76 5.25
C PRO A 186 -9.31 18.90 6.06
N ASP A 187 -9.98 20.05 6.06
CA ASP A 187 -9.67 21.14 6.99
C ASP A 187 -9.90 20.73 8.46
N ARG A 188 -9.43 21.56 9.39
CA ARG A 188 -9.47 21.27 10.84
C ARG A 188 -10.89 21.05 11.35
N GLN A 189 -11.84 21.89 10.93
CA GLN A 189 -13.23 21.87 11.40
C GLN A 189 -13.95 20.62 10.87
N THR A 190 -13.76 20.32 9.59
CA THR A 190 -14.29 19.11 8.95
C THR A 190 -13.76 17.84 9.64
N ALA A 191 -12.44 17.78 9.91
CA ALA A 191 -11.83 16.66 10.63
C ALA A 191 -12.39 16.46 12.05
N GLN A 192 -12.66 17.54 12.78
CA GLN A 192 -13.31 17.47 14.09
C GLN A 192 -14.73 16.89 13.99
N GLY A 193 -15.49 17.31 12.97
CA GLY A 193 -16.80 16.73 12.70
C GLY A 193 -16.75 15.23 12.41
N PHE A 194 -15.75 14.76 11.65
CA PHE A 194 -15.56 13.34 11.36
C PHE A 194 -15.28 12.51 12.62
N VAL A 195 -14.40 12.99 13.50
CA VAL A 195 -14.09 12.32 14.77
C VAL A 195 -15.32 12.29 15.67
N ALA A 196 -16.06 13.40 15.76
CA ALA A 196 -17.27 13.49 16.57
C ALA A 196 -18.39 12.56 16.07
N ALA A 197 -18.50 12.34 14.76
CA ALA A 197 -19.50 11.46 14.18
C ALA A 197 -19.28 9.97 14.50
N GLY A 198 -18.03 9.55 14.75
CA GLY A 198 -17.68 8.18 15.16
C GLY A 198 -17.81 7.11 14.06
N ASP A 199 -18.30 7.47 12.87
CA ASP A 199 -18.44 6.60 11.69
C ASP A 199 -17.35 6.83 10.64
N TYR A 200 -16.36 7.69 10.92
CA TYR A 200 -15.18 7.91 10.11
C TYR A 200 -13.95 7.22 10.68
N LEU A 201 -13.12 6.68 9.77
CA LEU A 201 -11.82 6.11 10.05
C LEU A 201 -10.74 6.88 9.27
N TRP A 202 -9.50 6.87 9.74
CA TRP A 202 -8.37 7.32 8.93
C TRP A 202 -8.08 6.30 7.83
N ASN A 203 -7.85 6.77 6.61
CA ASN A 203 -7.27 5.97 5.54
C ASN A 203 -5.82 5.63 5.89
N SER A 204 -5.49 4.35 6.02
CA SER A 204 -4.13 3.91 6.28
C SER A 204 -3.16 4.09 5.12
N GLY A 205 -3.66 4.36 3.90
CA GLY A 205 -2.85 4.37 2.68
C GLY A 205 -2.44 2.98 2.18
N MET A 206 -2.90 1.90 2.83
CA MET A 206 -2.76 0.54 2.34
C MET A 206 -4.01 0.12 1.57
N PHE A 207 -3.83 -0.67 0.51
CA PHE A 207 -4.93 -1.12 -0.34
C PHE A 207 -4.79 -2.59 -0.71
N LEU A 208 -5.91 -3.24 -1.03
CA LEU A 208 -5.93 -4.59 -1.56
C LEU A 208 -7.02 -4.74 -2.62
N PHE A 209 -6.63 -5.14 -3.83
CA PHE A 209 -7.53 -5.35 -4.97
C PHE A 209 -6.86 -6.25 -6.00
N SER A 210 -7.62 -6.76 -6.97
CA SER A 210 -7.00 -7.46 -8.10
C SER A 210 -6.34 -6.49 -9.07
N ALA A 211 -5.28 -6.93 -9.76
CA ALA A 211 -4.54 -6.11 -10.70
C ALA A 211 -5.43 -5.62 -11.85
N ARG A 212 -6.28 -6.49 -12.41
CA ARG A 212 -7.23 -6.10 -13.48
C ARG A 212 -8.24 -5.07 -12.98
N ARG A 213 -8.83 -5.32 -11.80
CA ARG A 213 -9.86 -4.42 -11.26
C ARG A 213 -9.32 -3.02 -10.99
N TYR A 214 -8.08 -2.92 -10.52
CA TYR A 214 -7.41 -1.63 -10.36
C TYR A 214 -7.24 -0.89 -11.69
N LEU A 215 -6.73 -1.57 -12.70
CA LEU A 215 -6.51 -0.97 -14.02
C LEU A 215 -7.81 -0.58 -14.72
N GLU A 216 -8.90 -1.35 -14.54
CA GLU A 216 -10.23 -0.99 -15.03
C GLU A 216 -10.73 0.34 -14.43
N GLU A 217 -10.65 0.46 -13.10
CA GLU A 217 -11.06 1.69 -12.40
C GLU A 217 -10.15 2.87 -12.76
N LEU A 218 -8.84 2.62 -12.92
CA LEU A 218 -7.89 3.64 -13.36
C LEU A 218 -8.19 4.13 -14.77
N ALA A 219 -8.48 3.23 -15.71
CA ALA A 219 -8.86 3.58 -17.08
C ALA A 219 -10.16 4.39 -17.12
N HIS A 220 -11.10 4.13 -16.21
CA HIS A 220 -12.35 4.88 -16.14
C HIS A 220 -12.17 6.28 -15.53
N HIS A 221 -11.39 6.39 -14.44
CA HIS A 221 -11.32 7.61 -13.64
C HIS A 221 -10.09 8.49 -13.90
N ALA A 222 -9.00 7.92 -14.42
CA ALA A 222 -7.75 8.63 -14.77
C ALA A 222 -7.13 8.03 -16.05
N PRO A 223 -7.83 8.13 -17.20
CA PRO A 223 -7.43 7.48 -18.45
C PRO A 223 -6.08 7.97 -19.00
N ASP A 224 -5.65 9.17 -18.64
CA ASP A 224 -4.33 9.70 -18.95
C ASP A 224 -3.20 8.93 -18.23
N ILE A 225 -3.40 8.60 -16.95
CA ILE A 225 -2.46 7.79 -16.16
C ILE A 225 -2.42 6.36 -16.71
N ASP A 226 -3.58 5.72 -16.94
CA ASP A 226 -3.63 4.35 -17.48
C ASP A 226 -2.90 4.25 -18.83
N ARG A 227 -3.18 5.15 -19.78
CA ARG A 227 -2.49 5.16 -21.09
C ARG A 227 -0.99 5.38 -20.96
N ALA A 228 -0.56 6.30 -20.11
CA ALA A 228 0.86 6.58 -19.91
C ALA A 228 1.58 5.38 -19.28
N SER A 229 0.97 4.73 -18.28
CA SER A 229 1.53 3.54 -17.63
C SER A 229 1.63 2.34 -18.55
N ARG A 230 0.68 2.15 -19.49
CA ARG A 230 0.74 1.06 -20.49
C ARG A 230 1.78 1.27 -21.58
N ALA A 231 2.21 2.52 -21.78
CA ALA A 231 3.19 2.89 -22.80
C ALA A 231 4.63 2.95 -22.28
N ALA A 232 4.81 2.83 -20.95
CA ALA A 232 6.11 2.81 -20.28
C ALA A 232 6.80 1.45 -20.42
#